data_AF-A0A660TBU5-F1
#
_entry.id   AF-A0A660TBU5-F1
#
_cell.length_a   1.000
_cell.length_b   1.000
_cell.length_c   1.000
_cell.angle_alpha   90.00
_cell.angle_beta   90.00
_cell.angle_gamma   90.00
#
_symmetry.space_group_name_H-M   'P 1'
#
loop_
_entity.id
_entity.type
_entity.pdbx_description
1 polymer ?
#
loop_
_entity_poly.entity_id
_entity_poly.type
_entity_poly.pdbx_seq_one_letter_code
_entity_poly.pdbx_strand_id
1 'polypeptide(L)'
;DPNDPGYDEYAAEEGAIVAKEENEKILQFYRGADVLIHDSQYTNKEYLNGKMGWGHTPFESAINSAHKANVKNLFLFHHDPLRTDEQLTELLDLYRKKIDGKSSMKLDLAREGLEIDV
;
A
#
# COMPACT_ATOMS: atom_id res chain seq x y z
N ASP A 1 -14.02 -14.65 -10.92
CA ASP A 1 -14.03 -14.21 -12.32
C ASP A 1 -15.47 -14.23 -12.78
N PRO A 2 -16.07 -13.11 -13.25
CA PRO A 2 -17.44 -13.09 -13.75
C PRO A 2 -17.71 -14.06 -14.91
N ASN A 3 -16.65 -14.56 -15.57
CA ASN A 3 -16.76 -15.56 -16.63
C ASN A 3 -16.71 -17.02 -16.11
N ASP A 4 -16.51 -17.23 -14.81
CA ASP A 4 -16.48 -18.56 -14.21
C ASP A 4 -17.92 -19.12 -14.10
N PRO A 5 -18.19 -20.36 -14.53
CA PRO A 5 -19.52 -20.98 -14.39
C PRO A 5 -20.05 -21.07 -12.94
N GLY A 6 -19.15 -21.05 -11.95
CA GLY A 6 -19.47 -21.00 -10.53
C GLY A 6 -19.50 -19.59 -9.93
N TYR A 7 -19.44 -18.53 -10.77
CA TYR A 7 -19.53 -17.16 -10.30
C TYR A 7 -20.92 -16.87 -9.74
N ASP A 8 -20.95 -16.43 -8.48
CA ASP A 8 -22.14 -15.92 -7.81
C ASP A 8 -21.98 -14.40 -7.64
N GLU A 9 -22.81 -13.65 -8.36
CA GLU A 9 -22.78 -12.18 -8.35
C GLU A 9 -23.11 -11.63 -6.97
N TYR A 10 -24.07 -12.24 -6.26
CA TYR A 10 -24.43 -11.83 -4.91
C TYR A 10 -23.27 -12.08 -3.94
N ALA A 11 -22.63 -13.23 -4.02
CA ALA A 11 -21.45 -13.52 -3.21
C ALA A 11 -20.27 -12.56 -3.49
N ALA A 12 -20.10 -12.15 -4.76
CA ALA A 12 -19.09 -11.17 -5.15
C ALA A 12 -19.38 -9.76 -4.61
N GLU A 13 -20.65 -9.32 -4.66
CA GLU A 13 -21.08 -8.05 -4.08
C GLU A 13 -20.91 -8.03 -2.56
N GLU A 14 -21.38 -9.06 -1.86
CA GLU A 14 -21.20 -9.22 -0.41
C GLU A 14 -19.71 -9.21 -0.04
N GLY A 15 -18.88 -9.95 -0.79
CA GLY A 15 -17.43 -9.96 -0.60
C GLY A 15 -16.79 -8.57 -0.76
N ALA A 16 -17.25 -7.78 -1.72
CA ALA A 16 -16.77 -6.41 -1.93
C ALA A 16 -17.17 -5.46 -0.80
N ILE A 17 -18.39 -5.62 -0.25
CA ILE A 17 -18.87 -4.86 0.91
C ILE A 17 -18.01 -5.18 2.14
N VAL A 18 -17.83 -6.46 2.45
CA VAL A 18 -17.01 -6.90 3.59
C VAL A 18 -15.56 -6.41 3.43
N ALA A 19 -14.96 -6.54 2.25
CA ALA A 19 -13.62 -6.05 1.99
C ALA A 19 -13.50 -4.52 2.23
N LYS A 20 -14.52 -3.75 1.85
CA LYS A 20 -14.56 -2.31 2.11
C LYS A 20 -14.62 -2.02 3.61
N GLU A 21 -15.49 -2.69 4.35
CA GLU A 21 -15.63 -2.52 5.81
C GLU A 21 -14.36 -2.89 6.57
N GLU A 22 -13.72 -4.01 6.21
CA GLU A 22 -12.46 -4.43 6.84
C GLU A 22 -11.32 -3.45 6.52
N ASN A 23 -11.25 -2.95 5.28
CA ASN A 23 -10.29 -1.91 4.93
C ASN A 23 -10.52 -0.63 5.74
N GLU A 24 -11.77 -0.22 5.97
CA GLU A 24 -12.08 0.93 6.82
C GLU A 24 -11.63 0.73 8.27
N LYS A 25 -11.78 -0.47 8.83
CA LYS A 25 -11.28 -0.81 10.18
C LYS A 25 -9.76 -0.68 10.24
N ILE A 26 -9.04 -1.15 9.23
CA ILE A 26 -7.58 -0.99 9.12
C ILE A 26 -7.19 0.49 9.07
N LEU A 27 -7.90 1.31 8.27
CA LEU A 27 -7.65 2.76 8.22
C LEU A 27 -7.89 3.45 9.57
N GLN A 28 -8.93 3.04 10.32
CA GLN A 28 -9.17 3.58 11.66
C GLN A 28 -8.09 3.15 12.66
N PHE A 29 -7.59 1.92 12.56
CA PHE A 29 -6.59 1.38 13.47
C PHE A 29 -5.32 2.23 13.54
N TYR A 30 -4.81 2.73 12.41
CA TYR A 30 -3.62 3.59 12.37
C TYR A 30 -3.91 5.08 12.14
N ARG A 31 -5.16 5.52 12.37
CA ARG A 31 -5.55 6.91 12.14
C ARG A 31 -4.75 7.86 13.03
N GLY A 32 -4.09 8.83 12.41
CA GLY A 32 -3.30 9.87 13.07
C GLY A 32 -1.96 9.39 13.61
N ALA A 33 -1.50 8.18 13.25
CA ALA A 33 -0.23 7.65 13.73
C ALA A 33 0.96 8.54 13.33
N ASP A 34 1.90 8.74 14.26
CA ASP A 34 3.16 9.41 13.98
C ASP A 34 4.01 8.61 12.98
N VAL A 35 4.00 7.28 13.12
CA VAL A 35 4.74 6.35 12.26
C VAL A 35 3.84 5.18 11.86
N LEU A 36 3.82 4.86 10.57
CA LEU A 36 3.26 3.63 10.03
C LEU A 36 4.32 2.91 9.20
N ILE A 37 4.54 1.62 9.48
CA ILE A 37 5.33 0.72 8.65
C ILE A 37 4.35 -0.19 7.90
N HIS A 38 4.36 -0.18 6.57
CA HIS A 38 3.35 -0.86 5.75
C HIS A 38 4.00 -1.67 4.62
N ASP A 39 3.46 -2.85 4.33
CA ASP A 39 3.94 -3.68 3.23
C ASP A 39 3.69 -2.99 1.89
N SER A 40 4.61 -3.09 0.93
CA SER A 40 4.42 -2.57 -0.41
C SER A 40 5.35 -3.24 -1.42
N GLN A 41 5.02 -4.47 -1.82
CA GLN A 41 5.94 -5.24 -2.66
C GLN A 41 5.90 -4.80 -4.14
N TYR A 42 4.71 -4.45 -4.63
CA TYR A 42 4.45 -4.25 -6.06
C TYR A 42 3.93 -2.85 -6.35
N THR A 43 4.32 -2.27 -7.48
CA THR A 43 3.60 -1.13 -8.04
C THR A 43 2.19 -1.57 -8.47
N ASN A 44 1.25 -0.64 -8.56
CA ASN A 44 -0.09 -0.97 -9.07
C ASN A 44 -0.05 -1.55 -10.49
N LYS A 45 0.94 -1.15 -11.31
CA LYS A 45 1.15 -1.73 -12.64
C LYS A 45 1.52 -3.21 -12.56
N GLU A 46 2.46 -3.59 -11.69
CA GLU A 46 2.86 -4.99 -11.49
C GLU A 46 1.71 -5.80 -10.88
N TYR A 47 0.97 -5.21 -9.93
CA TYR A 47 -0.22 -5.81 -9.34
C TYR A 47 -1.25 -6.24 -10.39
N LEU A 48 -1.62 -5.32 -11.28
CA LEU A 48 -2.58 -5.58 -12.36
C LEU A 48 -2.03 -6.52 -13.44
N ASN A 49 -0.71 -6.60 -13.62
CA ASN A 49 -0.05 -7.45 -14.61
C ASN A 49 0.33 -8.85 -14.07
N GLY A 50 -0.42 -9.36 -13.09
CA GLY A 50 -0.30 -10.76 -12.66
C GLY A 50 0.19 -10.99 -11.23
N LYS A 51 0.25 -9.96 -10.37
CA LYS A 51 0.49 -10.14 -8.92
C LYS A 51 -0.78 -10.05 -8.07
N MET A 52 -1.93 -9.80 -8.69
CA MET A 52 -3.23 -9.87 -8.01
C MET A 52 -3.42 -11.26 -7.37
N GLY A 53 -3.84 -11.28 -6.11
CA GLY A 53 -4.03 -12.53 -5.35
C GLY A 53 -2.78 -13.07 -4.65
N TRP A 54 -1.61 -12.43 -4.80
CA TRP A 54 -0.37 -12.87 -4.13
C TRP A 54 -0.26 -12.38 -2.67
N GLY A 55 -1.22 -11.58 -2.21
CA GLY A 55 -1.31 -11.17 -0.80
C GLY A 55 -0.48 -9.94 -0.41
N HIS A 56 -0.02 -9.13 -1.37
CA HIS A 56 0.78 -7.92 -1.11
C HIS A 56 0.08 -6.64 -1.54
N THR A 57 0.22 -5.59 -0.73
CA THR A 57 -0.32 -4.27 -0.98
C THR A 57 0.49 -3.55 -2.06
N PRO A 58 -0.16 -2.86 -3.03
CA PRO A 58 0.57 -1.99 -3.95
C PRO A 58 1.10 -0.72 -3.27
N PHE A 59 2.25 -0.19 -3.71
CA PHE A 59 2.80 1.09 -3.23
C PHE A 59 1.72 2.19 -3.17
N GLU A 60 0.98 2.37 -4.26
CA GLU A 60 -0.08 3.38 -4.35
C GLU A 60 -1.18 3.19 -3.32
N SER A 61 -1.57 1.94 -3.04
CA SER A 61 -2.64 1.64 -2.08
C SER A 61 -2.19 1.95 -0.66
N ALA A 62 -0.96 1.58 -0.28
CA ALA A 62 -0.38 1.90 1.02
C ALA A 62 -0.26 3.43 1.23
N ILE A 63 0.30 4.14 0.24
CA ILE A 63 0.46 5.61 0.28
C ILE A 63 -0.88 6.32 0.41
N ASN A 64 -1.87 5.93 -0.40
CA ASN A 64 -3.20 6.56 -0.37
C ASN A 64 -3.92 6.29 0.95
N SER A 65 -3.77 5.10 1.53
CA SER A 65 -4.43 4.73 2.79
C SER A 65 -3.81 5.45 3.98
N ALA A 66 -2.48 5.52 4.05
CA ALA A 66 -1.76 6.28 5.06
C ALA A 66 -2.09 7.79 4.99
N HIS A 67 -2.16 8.34 3.78
CA HIS A 67 -2.60 9.72 3.56
C HIS A 67 -4.02 9.96 4.11
N LYS A 68 -4.99 9.12 3.73
CA LYS A 68 -6.38 9.21 4.22
C LYS A 68 -6.49 9.10 5.74
N ALA A 69 -5.61 8.31 6.35
CA ALA A 69 -5.55 8.13 7.78
C ALA A 69 -4.81 9.24 8.53
N ASN A 70 -4.26 10.25 7.84
CA ASN A 70 -3.44 11.33 8.43
C ASN A 70 -2.18 10.82 9.15
N VAL A 71 -1.52 9.82 8.59
CA VAL A 71 -0.21 9.36 9.07
C VAL A 71 0.84 10.45 8.82
N LYS A 72 1.75 10.66 9.78
CA LYS A 72 2.82 11.67 9.63
C LYS A 72 4.03 11.12 8.87
N ASN A 73 4.48 9.91 9.20
CA ASN A 73 5.62 9.26 8.55
C ASN A 73 5.25 7.83 8.12
N LEU A 74 5.27 7.58 6.81
CA LEU A 74 5.05 6.26 6.21
C LEU A 74 6.38 5.65 5.79
N PHE A 75 6.68 4.47 6.32
CA PHE A 75 7.81 3.64 5.91
C PHE A 75 7.30 2.40 5.18
N LEU A 76 7.75 2.22 3.95
CA LEU A 76 7.38 1.10 3.10
C LEU A 76 8.38 -0.06 3.27
N PHE A 77 7.90 -1.28 3.52
CA PHE A 77 8.74 -2.47 3.70
C PHE A 77 8.26 -3.65 2.83
N HIS A 78 8.96 -4.79 2.94
CA HIS A 78 8.64 -6.02 2.19
C HIS A 78 8.76 -5.84 0.67
N HIS A 79 9.86 -5.18 0.26
CA HIS A 79 10.20 -4.93 -1.14
C HIS A 79 10.31 -6.24 -1.93
N ASP A 80 10.09 -6.17 -3.26
CA ASP A 80 10.32 -7.33 -4.12
C ASP A 80 11.79 -7.75 -4.03
N PRO A 81 12.10 -9.01 -3.70
CA PRO A 81 13.48 -9.48 -3.54
C PRO A 81 14.31 -9.40 -4.83
N LEU A 82 13.67 -9.25 -5.99
CA LEU A 82 14.36 -9.06 -7.27
C LEU A 82 14.61 -7.59 -7.61
N ARG A 83 14.13 -6.64 -6.79
CA ARG A 83 14.29 -5.21 -7.03
C ARG A 83 15.62 -4.73 -6.47
N THR A 84 16.37 -3.98 -7.28
CA THR A 84 17.64 -3.38 -6.85
C THR A 84 17.41 -2.11 -6.04
N ASP A 85 18.44 -1.68 -5.31
CA ASP A 85 18.41 -0.44 -4.53
C ASP A 85 18.15 0.80 -5.40
N GLU A 86 18.69 0.83 -6.63
CA GLU A 86 18.45 1.91 -7.59
C GLU A 86 16.97 1.96 -7.99
N GLN A 87 16.38 0.81 -8.31
CA GLN A 87 14.96 0.72 -8.68
C GLN A 87 14.05 1.14 -7.52
N LEU A 88 14.40 0.76 -6.29
CA LEU A 88 13.69 1.19 -5.09
C LEU A 88 13.78 2.70 -4.90
N THR A 89 14.97 3.28 -5.09
CA THR A 89 15.19 4.74 -4.99
C THR A 89 14.38 5.48 -6.06
N GLU A 90 14.38 5.00 -7.31
CA GLU A 90 13.59 5.59 -8.40
C GLU A 90 12.08 5.58 -8.10
N LEU A 91 11.56 4.47 -7.55
CA LEU A 91 10.16 4.39 -7.14
C LEU A 91 9.85 5.35 -5.98
N LEU A 92 10.73 5.41 -4.98
CA LEU A 92 10.56 6.32 -3.84
C LEU A 92 10.48 7.78 -4.31
N ASP A 93 11.41 8.20 -5.17
CA ASP A 93 11.45 9.56 -5.72
C ASP A 93 10.21 9.85 -6.57
N LEU A 94 9.78 8.89 -7.39
CA LEU A 94 8.54 9.00 -8.16
C LEU A 94 7.34 9.26 -7.25
N TYR A 95 7.19 8.48 -6.17
CA TYR A 95 6.02 8.62 -5.28
C TYR A 95 6.10 9.85 -4.38
N ARG A 96 7.30 10.23 -3.89
CA ARG A 96 7.53 11.50 -3.21
C ARG A 96 7.09 12.68 -4.08
N LYS A 97 7.49 12.69 -5.36
CA LYS A 97 7.06 13.70 -6.32
C LYS A 97 5.55 13.70 -6.57
N LYS A 98 4.88 12.53 -6.54
CA LYS A 98 3.43 12.44 -6.73
C LYS A 98 2.62 13.03 -5.57
N ILE A 99 3.15 12.94 -4.35
CA ILE A 99 2.50 13.46 -3.13
C ILE A 99 2.92 14.88 -2.76
N ASP A 100 3.99 15.39 -3.37
CA ASP A 100 4.46 16.76 -3.16
C ASP A 100 3.33 17.79 -3.43
N GLY A 101 3.18 18.75 -2.52
CA GLY A 101 2.09 19.74 -2.51
C GLY A 101 0.69 19.18 -2.23
N LYS A 102 0.51 17.85 -2.12
CA LYS A 102 -0.79 17.20 -1.84
C LYS A 102 -0.87 16.61 -0.44
N SER A 103 0.27 16.24 0.15
CA SER A 103 0.33 15.69 1.50
C SER A 103 1.56 16.21 2.24
N SER A 104 1.41 16.43 3.54
CA SER A 104 2.53 16.68 4.46
C SER A 104 3.16 15.39 5.01
N MET A 105 2.64 14.22 4.64
CA MET A 105 3.17 12.92 5.06
C MET A 105 4.57 12.72 4.49
N LYS A 106 5.53 12.38 5.35
CA LYS A 106 6.84 11.91 4.91
C LYS A 106 6.73 10.48 4.45
N LEU A 107 7.32 10.18 3.29
CA LEU A 107 7.37 8.85 2.70
C LEU A 107 8.82 8.40 2.62
N ASP A 108 9.14 7.21 3.11
CA ASP A 108 10.47 6.61 3.00
C ASP A 108 10.40 5.08 2.88
N LEU A 109 11.53 4.45 2.55
CA LEU A 109 11.66 2.99 2.53
C LEU A 109 12.32 2.51 3.82
N ALA A 110 11.73 1.49 4.45
CA ALA A 110 12.39 0.72 5.48
C ALA A 110 13.55 -0.07 4.86
N ARG A 111 14.64 -0.16 5.60
CA ARG A 111 15.87 -0.89 5.24
C ARG A 111 16.52 -1.45 6.50
N GLU A 112 17.34 -2.49 6.33
CA GLU A 112 18.06 -3.10 7.45
C GLU A 112 18.87 -2.05 8.21
N GLY A 113 18.81 -2.10 9.54
CA GLY A 113 19.52 -1.18 10.43
C GLY A 113 18.97 0.24 10.50
N LEU A 114 17.83 0.55 9.86
CA LEU A 114 17.16 1.84 10.04
C LEU A 114 16.54 1.94 11.44
N GLU A 115 16.95 2.96 12.19
CA GLU A 115 16.35 3.37 13.47
C GLU A 115 15.65 4.72 13.32
N ILE A 116 14.53 4.89 14.01
CA ILE A 116 13.74 6.12 14.02
C ILE A 116 13.29 6.44 15.45
N ASP A 117 13.37 7.72 15.81
CA ASP A 117 12.80 8.24 17.06
C ASP A 117 11.33 8.60 16.85
N VAL A 118 10.49 8.27 17.83
CA VAL A 118 9.03 8.47 17.77
C VAL A 118 8.55 9.36 18.92
#